data_AF-A0A917C4E4-F1
#
_entry.id   AF-A0A917C4E4-F1
#
_cell.length_a   1.000
_cell.length_b   1.000
_cell.length_c   1.000
_cell.angle_alpha   90.00
_cell.angle_beta   90.00
_cell.angle_gamma   90.00
#
_symmetry.space_group_name_H-M   'P 1'
#
loop_
_entity.id
_entity.type
_entity.pdbx_description
1 polymer ?
#
loop_
_entity_poly.entity_id
_entity_poly.type
_entity_poly.pdbx_seq_one_letter_code
_entity_poly.pdbx_strand_id
1 'polypeptide(L)'
;MNAPHRRKEWLEFKDWCVQRRLKAFPVHPWTLSAYILWLDAHRRARTLHKRVDVIVRVHLRACVHSPDRDPLVQRTLDAVEKRRLKGSHKSFDGTDLLEPKKKNPTPVQDNTKRVLRHVPPLVNKRPQTDA
;
A
#
# COMPACT_ATOMS: atom_id res chain seq x y z
N MET A 1 3.26 10.34 -22.53
CA MET A 1 2.13 9.39 -22.70
C MET A 1 1.06 9.64 -21.64
N ASN A 2 -0.05 10.30 -22.00
CA ASN A 2 -1.18 10.56 -21.11
C ASN A 2 -2.23 9.45 -21.30
N ALA A 3 -2.20 8.41 -20.46
CA ALA A 3 -3.23 7.38 -20.52
C ALA A 3 -4.60 8.04 -20.18
N PRO A 4 -5.63 7.92 -21.04
CA PRO A 4 -6.99 8.38 -20.73
C PRO A 4 -7.50 7.76 -19.42
N HIS A 5 -7.01 6.54 -19.17
CA HIS A 5 -6.78 5.78 -17.94
C HIS A 5 -6.40 6.48 -16.62
N ARG A 6 -6.15 7.78 -16.63
CA ARG A 6 -5.78 8.53 -15.41
C ARG A 6 -6.71 9.68 -15.14
N ARG A 7 -7.29 10.26 -16.21
CA ARG A 7 -8.20 11.39 -16.10
C ARG A 7 -9.55 10.93 -15.59
N LYS A 8 -10.03 9.77 -16.03
CA LYS A 8 -11.33 9.22 -15.63
C LYS A 8 -11.38 8.89 -14.13
N GLU A 9 -10.34 8.24 -13.62
CA GLU A 9 -10.21 7.83 -12.22
C GLU A 9 -10.15 9.03 -11.28
N TRP A 10 -9.45 10.09 -11.71
CA TRP A 10 -9.40 11.35 -10.98
C TRP A 10 -10.76 12.07 -10.98
N LEU A 11 -11.43 12.15 -12.13
CA LEU A 11 -12.75 12.76 -12.23
C LEU A 11 -13.77 12.01 -11.36
N GLU A 12 -13.76 10.68 -11.40
CA GLU A 12 -14.65 9.88 -10.57
C GLU A 12 -14.42 10.09 -9.07
N PHE A 13 -13.16 10.23 -8.65
CA PHE A 13 -12.85 10.61 -7.27
C PHE A 13 -13.35 12.01 -6.92
N LYS A 14 -13.21 12.99 -7.84
CA LYS A 14 -13.76 14.33 -7.64
C LYS A 14 -15.27 14.30 -7.51
N ASP A 15 -15.96 13.57 -8.38
CA ASP A 15 -17.42 13.43 -8.36
C ASP A 15 -17.89 12.79 -7.05
N TRP A 16 -17.19 11.73 -6.61
CA TRP A 16 -17.44 11.09 -5.32
C TRP A 16 -17.27 12.06 -4.14
N CYS A 17 -16.24 12.90 -4.18
CA CYS A 17 -16.04 13.95 -3.17
C CYS A 17 -17.15 15.00 -3.20
N VAL A 18 -17.56 15.48 -4.38
CA VAL A 18 -18.63 16.48 -4.54
C VAL A 18 -19.96 15.94 -4.01
N GLN A 19 -20.32 14.70 -4.36
CA GLN A 19 -21.53 14.03 -3.87
C GLN A 19 -21.59 13.96 -2.34
N ARG A 20 -20.42 13.90 -1.67
CA ARG A 20 -20.29 13.82 -0.22
C ARG A 20 -19.95 15.16 0.44
N ARG A 21 -19.94 16.25 -0.32
CA ARG A 21 -19.54 17.60 0.13
C ARG A 21 -18.13 17.64 0.75
N LEU A 22 -17.23 16.81 0.25
CA LEU A 22 -15.83 16.72 0.67
C LEU A 22 -14.93 17.49 -0.31
N LYS A 23 -13.81 18.00 0.21
CA LYS A 23 -12.80 18.67 -0.62
C LYS A 23 -11.94 17.63 -1.32
N ALA A 24 -11.96 17.64 -2.66
CA ALA A 24 -11.20 16.69 -3.47
C ALA A 24 -9.70 17.02 -3.58
N PHE A 25 -9.27 18.24 -3.24
CA PHE A 25 -7.87 18.64 -3.25
C PHE A 25 -7.64 19.91 -2.40
N PRO A 26 -6.65 19.96 -1.49
CA PRO A 26 -5.85 18.83 -1.00
C PRO A 26 -6.73 17.85 -0.20
N VAL A 27 -6.50 16.56 -0.41
CA VAL A 27 -7.29 15.49 0.21
C VAL A 27 -6.84 15.28 1.65
N HIS A 28 -7.81 15.24 2.56
CA HIS A 28 -7.54 14.78 3.92
C HIS A 28 -7.33 13.26 3.91
N PRO A 29 -6.33 12.69 4.62
CA PRO A 29 -6.07 11.25 4.63
C PRO A 29 -7.30 10.39 4.92
N TRP A 30 -8.14 10.81 5.87
CA TRP A 30 -9.43 10.19 6.15
C TRP A 30 -10.36 10.11 4.92
N THR A 31 -10.40 11.15 4.08
CA THR A 31 -11.20 11.15 2.84
C THR A 31 -10.69 10.11 1.85
N LEU A 32 -9.36 9.96 1.73
CA LEU A 32 -8.78 8.91 0.90
C LEU A 32 -9.07 7.52 1.45
N SER A 33 -8.95 7.31 2.75
CA SER A 33 -9.33 6.05 3.42
C SER A 33 -10.80 5.71 3.18
N ALA A 34 -11.71 6.67 3.35
CA ALA A 34 -13.14 6.47 3.10
C ALA A 34 -13.42 6.10 1.64
N TYR A 35 -12.70 6.70 0.68
CA TYR A 35 -12.81 6.35 -0.73
C TYR A 35 -12.30 4.92 -1.01
N ILE A 36 -11.19 4.52 -0.40
CA ILE A 36 -10.64 3.15 -0.50
C ILE A 36 -11.68 2.12 -0.02
N LEU A 37 -12.33 2.37 1.11
CA LEU A 37 -13.39 1.51 1.65
C LEU A 37 -14.61 1.45 0.73
N TRP A 38 -15.00 2.60 0.16
CA TRP A 38 -16.08 2.64 -0.82
C TRP A 38 -15.74 1.83 -2.07
N LEU A 39 -14.50 1.91 -2.59
CA LEU A 39 -14.05 1.11 -3.74
C LEU A 39 -14.08 -0.39 -3.44
N ASP A 40 -13.69 -0.78 -2.22
CA ASP A 40 -13.71 -2.17 -1.79
C ASP A 40 -15.14 -2.71 -1.74
N ALA A 41 -16.07 -1.96 -1.15
CA ALA A 41 -17.49 -2.31 -1.09
C ALA A 41 -18.13 -2.49 -2.48
N HIS A 42 -17.72 -1.69 -3.47
CA HIS A 42 -18.23 -1.77 -4.85
C HIS A 42 -17.52 -2.83 -5.70
N ARG A 43 -16.75 -3.74 -5.08
CA ARG A 43 -15.95 -4.80 -5.75
C ARG A 43 -14.96 -4.29 -6.80
N ARG A 44 -14.53 -3.03 -6.72
CA ARG A 44 -13.54 -2.42 -7.65
C ARG A 44 -12.09 -2.67 -7.24
N ALA A 45 -11.88 -3.78 -6.55
CA ALA A 45 -10.65 -4.19 -5.92
C ALA A 45 -9.43 -4.18 -6.84
N ARG A 46 -9.57 -4.70 -8.07
CA ARG A 46 -8.49 -4.76 -9.08
C ARG A 46 -7.96 -3.40 -9.50
N THR A 47 -8.76 -2.34 -9.35
CA THR A 47 -8.40 -0.97 -9.75
C THR A 47 -8.04 -0.08 -8.59
N LEU A 48 -8.07 -0.59 -7.35
CA LEU A 48 -7.89 0.19 -6.14
C LEU A 48 -6.53 0.90 -6.13
N HIS A 49 -5.43 0.14 -6.23
CA HIS A 49 -4.08 0.71 -6.24
C HIS A 49 -3.87 1.70 -7.39
N LYS A 50 -4.40 1.39 -8.59
CA LYS A 50 -4.32 2.29 -9.75
C LYS A 50 -5.03 3.62 -9.49
N ARG A 51 -6.17 3.61 -8.81
CA ARG A 51 -6.93 4.82 -8.46
C ARG A 51 -6.21 5.64 -7.39
N VAL A 52 -5.66 4.98 -6.37
CA VAL A 52 -4.85 5.64 -5.33
C VAL A 52 -3.62 6.30 -5.94
N ASP A 53 -2.90 5.59 -6.83
CA ASP A 53 -1.74 6.12 -7.56
C ASP A 53 -2.05 7.39 -8.34
N VAL A 54 -3.22 7.45 -8.97
CA VAL A 54 -3.66 8.64 -9.72
C VAL A 54 -3.83 9.82 -8.77
N ILE A 55 -4.51 9.61 -7.63
CA ILE A 55 -4.72 10.65 -6.61
C ILE A 55 -3.38 11.12 -6.05
N VAL A 56 -2.48 10.20 -5.70
CA VAL A 56 -1.13 10.51 -5.20
C VAL A 56 -0.35 11.33 -6.21
N ARG A 57 -0.36 10.94 -7.49
CA ARG A 57 0.32 11.69 -8.55
C ARG A 57 -0.19 13.12 -8.70
N VAL A 58 -1.49 13.36 -8.52
CA VAL A 58 -2.04 14.72 -8.55
C VAL A 58 -1.47 15.56 -7.41
N HIS A 59 -1.37 14.99 -6.20
CA HIS A 59 -0.82 15.68 -5.04
C HIS A 59 0.68 15.94 -5.17
N LEU A 60 1.44 14.96 -5.66
CA LEU A 60 2.87 15.10 -5.93
C LEU A 60 3.16 16.16 -6.99
N ARG A 61 2.37 16.22 -8.08
CA ARG A 61 2.50 17.25 -9.12
C ARG A 61 2.20 18.65 -8.62
N ALA A 62 1.33 18.77 -7.61
CA ALA A 62 1.01 20.03 -6.97
C ALA A 62 1.96 20.37 -5.81
N CYS A 63 3.00 19.56 -5.57
CA CYS A 63 3.97 19.73 -4.47
C CYS A 63 3.31 19.79 -3.08
N VAL A 64 2.17 19.12 -2.89
CA VAL A 64 1.46 19.04 -1.60
C VAL A 64 1.74 17.70 -0.93
N HIS A 65 1.51 17.63 0.38
CA HIS A 65 1.58 16.38 1.15
C HIS A 65 0.83 15.24 0.45
N SER A 66 1.51 14.11 0.28
CA SER A 66 0.91 12.93 -0.33
C SER A 66 0.07 12.18 0.71
N PRO A 67 -1.25 12.02 0.48
CA PRO A 67 -2.14 11.38 1.45
C PRO A 67 -1.82 9.90 1.71
N ASP A 68 -1.06 9.24 0.83
CA ASP A 68 -0.64 7.83 0.96
C ASP A 68 0.41 7.59 2.07
N ARG A 69 1.15 8.63 2.46
CA ARG A 69 2.12 8.53 3.55
C ARG A 69 1.47 8.50 4.93
N ASP A 70 0.18 8.80 5.01
CA ASP A 70 -0.53 8.84 6.27
C ASP A 70 -0.78 7.42 6.83
N PRO A 71 -0.51 7.18 8.12
CA PRO A 71 -0.70 5.87 8.73
C PRO A 71 -2.13 5.33 8.62
N LEU A 72 -3.15 6.20 8.59
CA LEU A 72 -4.54 5.80 8.45
C LEU A 72 -4.79 5.16 7.08
N VAL A 73 -4.23 5.75 6.02
CA VAL A 73 -4.38 5.25 4.65
C VAL A 73 -3.68 3.90 4.51
N GLN A 74 -2.47 3.77 5.03
CA GLN A 74 -1.73 2.51 5.03
C GLN A 74 -2.46 1.40 5.80
N ARG A 75 -2.97 1.69 7.01
CA ARG A 75 -3.78 0.72 7.78
C ARG A 75 -5.03 0.29 7.02
N THR A 76 -5.65 1.23 6.30
CA THR A 76 -6.85 0.94 5.51
C THR A 76 -6.54 0.01 4.35
N LEU A 77 -5.44 0.26 3.62
CA LEU A 77 -4.97 -0.62 2.55
C LEU A 77 -4.63 -2.01 3.09
N ASP A 78 -3.85 -2.09 4.17
CA ASP A 78 -3.50 -3.35 4.84
C ASP A 78 -4.75 -4.14 5.26
N ALA A 79 -5.75 -3.47 5.84
CA ALA A 79 -7.00 -4.11 6.27
C ALA A 79 -7.78 -4.68 5.08
N VAL A 80 -7.88 -3.91 3.99
CA VAL A 80 -8.55 -4.32 2.75
C VAL A 80 -7.82 -5.51 2.10
N GLU A 81 -6.49 -5.49 2.03
CA GLU A 81 -5.69 -6.58 1.48
C GLU A 81 -5.81 -7.86 2.32
N LYS A 82 -5.64 -7.77 3.64
CA LYS A 82 -5.79 -8.91 4.56
C LYS A 82 -7.16 -9.56 4.44
N ARG A 83 -8.21 -8.74 4.28
CA ARG A 83 -9.56 -9.27 4.09
C ARG A 83 -9.70 -10.04 2.79
N ARG A 84 -9.15 -9.52 1.69
CA ARG A 84 -9.19 -10.21 0.39
C ARG A 84 -8.51 -11.58 0.45
N LEU A 85 -7.41 -11.68 1.19
CA LEU A 85 -6.72 -12.95 1.41
C LEU A 85 -7.56 -13.95 2.24
N LYS A 86 -8.38 -13.47 3.19
CA LYS A 86 -9.22 -14.31 4.06
C LYS A 86 -10.54 -14.77 3.42
N GLY A 87 -10.96 -14.21 2.29
CA GLY A 87 -12.16 -14.62 1.55
C GLY A 87 -13.34 -13.64 1.58
N SER A 88 -14.26 -13.78 0.61
CA SER A 88 -15.22 -12.76 0.12
C SER A 88 -16.39 -12.36 1.07
N HIS A 89 -16.46 -12.79 2.32
CA HIS A 89 -17.76 -12.82 3.03
C HIS A 89 -17.94 -11.89 4.23
N LYS A 90 -17.01 -10.97 4.53
CA LYS A 90 -17.20 -10.00 5.63
C LYS A 90 -17.21 -8.57 5.13
N SER A 91 -18.29 -7.86 5.47
CA SER A 91 -18.39 -6.40 5.32
C SER A 91 -17.32 -5.69 6.16
N PHE A 92 -17.01 -4.45 5.82
CA PHE A 92 -16.08 -3.65 6.60
C PHE A 92 -16.72 -3.13 7.88
N ASP A 93 -16.35 -3.71 9.03
CA ASP A 93 -16.91 -3.32 10.34
C ASP A 93 -16.19 -2.15 11.02
N GLY A 94 -15.14 -1.57 10.41
CA GLY A 94 -14.41 -0.42 10.97
C GLY A 94 -13.50 -0.73 12.15
N THR A 95 -13.79 -1.79 12.90
CA THR A 95 -12.99 -2.34 14.01
C THR A 95 -11.56 -2.66 13.57
N ASP A 96 -11.36 -3.11 12.33
CA ASP A 96 -10.06 -3.40 11.73
C ASP A 96 -9.08 -2.18 11.72
N LEU A 97 -9.58 -0.94 11.80
CA LEU A 97 -8.73 0.27 11.83
C LEU A 97 -8.34 0.69 13.26
N LEU A 98 -9.13 0.26 14.24
CA LEU A 98 -8.94 0.58 15.65
C LEU A 98 -7.91 -0.33 16.30
N GLU A 99 -7.74 -1.55 15.76
CA GLU A 99 -6.71 -2.45 16.26
C GLU A 99 -5.32 -1.82 16.04
N PRO A 100 -4.58 -1.48 17.12
CA PRO A 100 -3.22 -1.04 16.96
C PRO A 100 -2.46 -2.19 16.30
N LYS A 101 -1.71 -1.89 15.24
CA LYS A 101 -0.80 -2.84 14.59
C LYS A 101 0.04 -3.46 15.70
N LYS A 102 -0.30 -4.69 16.12
CA LYS A 102 0.51 -5.46 17.05
C LYS A 102 1.89 -5.47 16.42
N LYS A 103 2.86 -4.82 17.08
CA LYS A 103 4.25 -4.89 16.64
C LYS A 103 4.57 -6.37 16.73
N ASN A 104 4.52 -7.08 15.61
CA ASN A 104 5.16 -8.38 15.51
C ASN A 104 6.59 -8.12 16.00
N PRO A 105 7.10 -8.90 16.98
CA PRO A 105 8.46 -8.71 17.44
C PRO A 105 9.31 -8.69 16.19
N THR A 106 9.97 -7.56 15.93
CA THR A 106 10.97 -7.48 14.86
C THR A 106 11.84 -8.71 15.01
N PRO A 107 12.08 -9.50 13.94
CA PRO A 107 13.06 -10.57 14.03
C PRO A 107 14.30 -9.89 14.57
N VAL A 108 14.71 -10.30 15.78
CA VAL A 108 15.95 -9.83 16.39
C VAL A 108 16.99 -10.15 15.33
N GLN A 109 17.46 -9.13 14.62
CA GLN A 109 18.59 -9.28 13.74
C GLN A 109 19.71 -9.57 14.70
N ASP A 110 19.99 -10.85 14.87
CA ASP A 110 21.08 -11.33 15.68
C ASP A 110 22.33 -10.74 15.03
N ASN A 111 22.76 -9.62 15.59
CA ASN A 111 23.83 -8.80 15.05
C ASN A 111 25.13 -9.49 15.49
N THR A 112 25.30 -10.74 15.06
CA THR A 112 26.56 -11.45 15.16
C THR A 112 27.50 -10.66 14.28
N LYS A 113 28.26 -9.77 14.94
CA LYS A 113 29.31 -8.95 14.34
C LYS A 113 30.07 -9.85 13.36
N ARG A 114 30.03 -9.51 12.08
CA ARG A 114 30.75 -10.20 11.02
C ARG A 114 32.25 -9.99 11.32
N VAL A 115 32.84 -10.86 12.11
CA VAL A 115 34.28 -10.83 12.40
C VAL A 115 34.98 -11.05 11.06
N LEU A 116 35.81 -10.10 10.63
CA LEU A 116 36.66 -10.28 9.46
C LEU A 116 37.53 -11.51 9.71
N ARG A 117 37.24 -12.60 9.00
CA ARG A 117 38.09 -13.79 9.03
C ARG A 117 39.34 -13.48 8.21
N HIS A 118 40.50 -13.59 8.83
CA HIS A 118 41.79 -13.38 8.16
C HIS A 118 42.12 -14.47 7.13
N VAL A 119 41.37 -15.58 7.16
CA VAL A 119 41.55 -16.75 6.30
C VAL A 119 40.32 -16.90 5.40
N PRO A 120 40.47 -16.84 4.07
CA PRO A 120 39.37 -17.09 3.15
C PRO A 120 38.93 -18.56 3.25
N PRO A 121 37.63 -18.86 3.05
CA PRO A 121 37.14 -20.22 3.09
C PRO A 121 37.78 -21.06 1.98
N LEU A 122 38.41 -22.17 2.36
CA LEU A 122 38.93 -23.16 1.43
C LEU A 122 37.77 -23.80 0.68
N VAL A 123 37.65 -23.45 -0.60
CA VAL A 123 36.68 -24.07 -1.52
C VAL A 123 37.33 -25.32 -2.09
N ASN A 124 36.79 -26.50 -1.79
CA ASN A 124 37.18 -27.73 -2.46
C ASN A 124 36.74 -27.66 -3.93
N LYS A 125 37.69 -27.41 -4.84
CA LYS A 125 37.46 -27.59 -6.27
C LYS A 125 37.22 -29.08 -6.52
N ARG A 126 36.02 -29.43 -6.97
CA ARG A 126 35.75 -30.78 -7.48
C ARG A 126 36.59 -30.99 -8.76
N PRO A 127 37.32 -32.10 -8.91
CA PRO A 127 37.97 -32.41 -10.17
C PRO A 127 36.88 -32.55 -11.25
N GLN A 128 37.02 -31.78 -12.34
CA GLN A 128 36.24 -32.03 -13.55
C GLN A 128 36.76 -33.34 -14.11
N THR A 129 35.91 -34.36 -14.16
CA THR A 129 36.16 -35.54 -15.00
C THR A 129 35.93 -35.09 -16.44
N ASP A 130 37.02 -34.78 -17.14
CA ASP A 130 37.00 -34.72 -18.59
C ASP A 130 36.74 -36.13 -19.16
N ALA A 131 36.03 -36.12 -20.29
CA ALA A 131 35.35 -37.23 -20.98
C ALA A 131 36.19 -38.49 -21.25
#